data_AF-A0A1K0J367-F1
#
_entry.id   AF-A0A1K0J367-F1
#
_cell.length_a   1.000
_cell.length_b   1.000
_cell.length_c   1.000
_cell.angle_alpha   90.00
_cell.angle_beta   90.00
_cell.angle_gamma   90.00
#
_symmetry.space_group_name_H-M   'P 1'
#
loop_
_entity.id
_entity.type
_entity.pdbx_description
1 polymer ?
#
loop_
_entity_poly.entity_id
_entity_poly.type
_entity_poly.pdbx_seq_one_letter_code
_entity_poly.pdbx_strand_id
1 'polypeptide(L)'
;MPKPRNAETRGLPTRWQHYHGAYYYQVPPGLEHMWDGKKKFRLGKTLPEAYRVWADRIEHQVDIKTVGQLLERYAMEVVPEKAATTQQHNALAIRKLTAVFGKRSIASITPQVVYW
;
A
#
# COMPACT_ATOMS: atom_id res chain seq x y z
N MET A 1 4.53 22.98 -7.65
CA MET A 1 3.76 23.00 -6.39
C MET A 1 2.75 21.86 -6.41
N PRO A 2 2.57 21.08 -5.32
CA PRO A 2 1.53 20.06 -5.28
C PRO A 2 0.15 20.73 -5.39
N LYS A 3 -0.70 20.21 -6.29
CA LYS A 3 -2.02 20.78 -6.58
C LYS A 3 -2.88 20.76 -5.30
N PRO A 4 -3.52 21.87 -4.91
CA PRO A 4 -4.37 21.89 -3.73
C PRO A 4 -5.48 20.84 -3.85
N ARG A 5 -5.77 20.13 -2.74
CA ARG A 5 -6.81 19.08 -2.70
C ARG A 5 -8.16 19.67 -3.15
N ASN A 6 -8.83 18.98 -4.08
CA ASN A 6 -10.15 19.37 -4.56
C ASN A 6 -11.19 19.29 -3.41
N ALA A 7 -12.28 20.06 -3.50
CA ALA A 7 -13.34 20.07 -2.48
C ALA A 7 -13.92 18.67 -2.20
N GLU A 8 -14.06 17.84 -3.24
CA GLU A 8 -14.54 16.45 -3.15
C GLU A 8 -13.58 15.50 -2.40
N THR A 9 -12.32 15.89 -2.23
CA THR A 9 -11.28 15.10 -1.55
C THR A 9 -10.92 15.66 -0.17
N ARG A 10 -11.59 16.73 0.28
CA ARG A 10 -11.21 17.48 1.50
C ARG A 10 -11.49 16.72 2.82
N GLY A 11 -12.24 15.62 2.78
CA GLY A 11 -12.50 14.72 3.93
C GLY A 11 -12.11 13.25 3.73
N LEU A 12 -11.48 12.91 2.59
CA LEU A 12 -11.11 11.53 2.30
C LEU A 12 -9.71 11.16 2.84
N PRO A 13 -9.46 9.88 3.15
CA PRO A 13 -8.13 9.39 3.49
C PRO A 13 -7.10 9.71 2.39
N THR A 14 -5.82 9.76 2.77
CA THR A 14 -4.72 10.05 1.84
C THR A 14 -4.76 9.12 0.63
N ARG A 15 -4.52 9.67 -0.57
CA ARG A 15 -4.57 8.97 -1.87
C ARG A 15 -5.94 8.45 -2.32
N TRP A 16 -7.01 8.72 -1.56
CA TRP A 16 -8.36 8.47 -2.06
C TRP A 16 -8.80 9.59 -3.01
N GLN A 17 -9.48 9.21 -4.07
CA GLN A 17 -10.04 10.11 -5.07
C GLN A 17 -11.47 9.69 -5.36
N HIS A 18 -12.39 10.64 -5.34
CA HIS A 18 -13.69 10.46 -5.94
C HIS A 18 -13.58 10.84 -7.43
N TYR A 19 -13.94 9.93 -8.32
CA TYR A 19 -13.84 10.11 -9.77
C TYR A 19 -14.97 9.38 -10.46
N HIS A 20 -15.68 10.04 -11.38
CA HIS A 20 -16.81 9.47 -12.14
C HIS A 20 -17.85 8.73 -11.28
N GLY A 21 -18.20 9.28 -10.10
CA GLY A 21 -19.20 8.71 -9.21
C GLY A 21 -18.76 7.45 -8.45
N ALA A 22 -17.46 7.22 -8.33
CA ALA A 22 -16.89 6.14 -7.52
C ALA A 22 -15.63 6.59 -6.79
N TYR A 23 -15.32 5.90 -5.69
CA TYR A 23 -14.11 6.07 -4.91
C TYR A 23 -13.01 5.18 -5.46
N TYR A 24 -11.83 5.77 -5.62
CA TYR A 24 -10.62 5.12 -6.08
C TYR A 24 -9.49 5.37 -5.09
N TYR A 25 -8.65 4.38 -4.90
CA TYR A 25 -7.35 4.52 -4.26
C TYR A 25 -6.28 4.74 -5.33
N GLN A 26 -5.56 5.84 -5.23
CA GLN A 26 -4.40 6.11 -6.07
C GLN A 26 -3.20 5.34 -5.51
N VAL A 27 -2.84 4.27 -6.20
CA VAL A 27 -1.77 3.38 -5.76
C VAL A 27 -0.42 4.12 -5.84
N PRO A 28 0.41 4.08 -4.79
CA PRO A 28 1.75 4.64 -4.86
C PRO A 28 2.56 3.99 -6.00
N PRO A 29 3.31 4.77 -6.80
CA PRO A 29 4.13 4.22 -7.88
C PRO A 29 5.10 3.15 -7.37
N GLY A 30 5.16 2.01 -8.06
CA GLY A 30 5.96 0.84 -7.67
C GLY A 30 5.22 -0.19 -6.82
N LEU A 31 4.07 0.17 -6.24
CA LEU A 31 3.20 -0.75 -5.50
C LEU A 31 2.04 -1.29 -6.36
N GLU A 32 2.00 -1.02 -7.67
CA GLU A 32 0.90 -1.45 -8.53
C GLU A 32 0.68 -2.96 -8.50
N HIS A 33 1.76 -3.75 -8.36
CA HIS A 33 1.70 -5.21 -8.27
C HIS A 33 0.84 -5.72 -7.09
N MET A 34 0.74 -4.95 -6.00
CA MET A 34 -0.11 -5.26 -4.84
C MET A 34 -1.57 -4.86 -5.04
N TRP A 35 -1.86 -4.09 -6.10
CA TRP A 35 -3.17 -3.54 -6.40
C TRP A 35 -3.63 -3.99 -7.80
N ASP A 36 -3.48 -5.28 -8.10
CA ASP A 36 -3.82 -5.94 -9.37
C ASP A 36 -3.11 -5.35 -10.60
N GLY A 37 -1.93 -4.76 -10.43
CA GLY A 37 -1.23 -4.01 -11.47
C GLY A 37 -1.86 -2.64 -11.78
N LYS A 38 -2.84 -2.19 -11.00
CA LYS A 38 -3.59 -0.95 -11.27
C LYS A 38 -2.90 0.25 -10.62
N LYS A 39 -2.87 1.37 -11.35
CA LYS A 39 -2.47 2.69 -10.82
C LYS A 39 -3.58 3.37 -10.02
N LYS A 40 -4.83 3.00 -10.31
CA LYS A 40 -6.04 3.43 -9.61
C LYS A 40 -6.88 2.20 -9.31
N PHE A 41 -7.02 1.88 -8.04
CA PHE A 41 -7.84 0.76 -7.62
C PHE A 41 -9.23 1.25 -7.24
N ARG A 42 -10.29 0.62 -7.75
CA ARG A 42 -11.66 1.00 -7.43
C ARG A 42 -12.02 0.46 -6.06
N LEU A 43 -12.41 1.34 -5.14
CA LEU A 43 -12.83 0.98 -3.79
C LEU A 43 -14.34 0.75 -3.71
N GLY A 44 -15.15 1.49 -4.47
CA GLY A 44 -16.61 1.33 -4.43
C GLY A 44 -17.33 2.52 -5.03
N LYS A 45 -18.65 2.43 -5.20
CA LYS A 45 -19.49 3.56 -5.64
C LYS A 45 -19.80 4.49 -4.47
N THR A 46 -19.99 3.92 -3.28
CA THR A 46 -20.37 4.68 -2.07
C THR A 46 -19.24 4.73 -1.06
N LEU A 47 -19.28 5.72 -0.16
CA LEU A 47 -18.26 5.88 0.88
C LEU A 47 -18.21 4.67 1.83
N PRO A 48 -19.35 4.09 2.29
CA PRO A 48 -19.32 2.88 3.14
C PRO A 48 -18.75 1.65 2.43
N GLU A 49 -19.06 1.48 1.13
CA GLU A 49 -18.50 0.40 0.31
C GLU A 49 -16.99 0.54 0.16
N ALA A 50 -16.52 1.77 -0.09
CA ALA A 50 -15.10 2.06 -0.17
C ALA A 50 -14.37 1.78 1.15
N TYR A 51 -14.98 2.13 2.29
CA TYR A 51 -14.45 1.80 3.61
C TYR A 51 -14.45 0.30 3.89
N ARG A 52 -15.45 -0.47 3.45
CA ARG A 52 -15.44 -1.94 3.57
C ARG A 52 -14.33 -2.56 2.77
N VAL A 53 -14.19 -2.21 1.49
CA VAL A 53 -13.11 -2.76 0.64
C VAL A 53 -11.73 -2.41 1.19
N TRP A 54 -11.58 -1.22 1.77
CA TRP A 54 -10.36 -0.81 2.45
C TRP A 54 -10.13 -1.59 3.75
N ALA A 55 -11.16 -1.73 4.59
CA ALA A 55 -11.11 -2.47 5.84
C ALA A 55 -10.81 -3.95 5.60
N ASP A 56 -11.52 -4.61 4.68
CA ASP A 56 -11.27 -6.00 4.30
C ASP A 56 -9.80 -6.18 3.92
N ARG A 57 -9.24 -5.28 3.12
CA ARG A 57 -7.81 -5.35 2.75
C ARG A 57 -6.86 -5.14 3.91
N ILE A 58 -7.17 -4.25 4.86
CA ILE A 58 -6.36 -4.05 6.07
C ILE A 58 -6.51 -5.22 7.05
N GLU A 59 -7.70 -5.79 7.17
CA GLU A 59 -8.01 -6.88 8.09
C GLU A 59 -7.26 -8.17 7.69
N HIS A 60 -7.11 -8.42 6.38
CA HIS A 60 -6.21 -9.47 5.87
C HIS A 60 -4.73 -9.25 6.24
N GLN A 61 -4.36 -8.07 6.75
CA GLN A 61 -3.02 -7.76 7.25
C GLN A 61 -2.87 -7.88 8.76
N VAL A 62 -3.88 -8.32 9.53
CA VAL A 62 -3.73 -8.49 10.99
C VAL A 62 -3.07 -9.83 11.33
N ASP A 63 -3.22 -10.86 10.49
CA ASP A 63 -2.53 -12.16 10.60
C ASP A 63 -1.24 -12.19 9.76
N ILE A 64 -0.29 -11.28 10.06
CA ILE A 64 0.99 -11.20 9.35
C ILE A 64 1.89 -12.36 9.78
N LYS A 65 2.10 -13.33 8.89
CA LYS A 65 3.02 -14.45 9.12
C LYS A 65 4.26 -14.39 8.27
N THR A 66 4.21 -13.72 7.12
CA THR A 66 5.32 -13.69 6.17
C THR A 66 5.95 -12.31 6.02
N VAL A 67 7.21 -12.30 5.57
CA VAL A 67 7.94 -11.06 5.26
C VAL A 67 7.22 -10.27 4.17
N GLY A 68 6.59 -10.95 3.21
CA GLY A 68 5.80 -10.30 2.17
C GLY A 68 4.67 -9.49 2.78
N GLN A 69 3.82 -10.12 3.61
CA GLN A 69 2.71 -9.43 4.29
C GLN A 69 3.19 -8.26 5.17
N LEU A 70 4.34 -8.41 5.83
CA LEU A 70 4.92 -7.33 6.64
C LEU A 70 5.35 -6.14 5.78
N LEU A 71 6.04 -6.41 4.66
CA LEU A 71 6.46 -5.39 3.71
C LEU A 71 5.27 -4.71 3.05
N GLU A 72 4.20 -5.44 2.78
CA GLU A 72 2.95 -4.90 2.25
C GLU A 72 2.31 -3.90 3.22
N ARG A 73 2.25 -4.24 4.51
CA ARG A 73 1.76 -3.33 5.54
C ARG A 73 2.64 -2.09 5.66
N TYR A 74 3.96 -2.27 5.70
CA TYR A 74 4.92 -1.15 5.70
C TYR A 74 4.74 -0.24 4.47
N ALA A 75 4.47 -0.82 3.29
CA ALA A 75 4.25 -0.10 2.05
C ALA A 75 2.98 0.76 2.06
N MET A 76 1.96 0.38 2.85
CA MET A 76 0.69 1.10 2.93
C MET A 76 0.63 2.08 4.10
N GLU A 77 1.18 1.71 5.26
CA GLU A 77 1.10 2.54 6.46
C GLU A 77 2.24 3.57 6.52
N VAL A 78 3.47 3.17 6.16
CA VAL A 78 4.67 3.99 6.47
C VAL A 78 5.25 4.65 5.24
N VAL A 79 5.33 3.96 4.10
CA VAL A 79 5.93 4.51 2.87
C VAL A 79 5.21 5.80 2.40
N PRO A 80 3.87 5.90 2.40
CA PRO A 80 3.15 7.09 1.95
C PRO A 80 3.51 8.40 2.66
N GLU A 81 4.01 8.31 3.89
CA GLU A 81 4.35 9.45 4.75
C GLU A 81 5.78 9.96 4.53
N LYS A 82 6.62 9.20 3.83
CA LYS A 82 8.03 9.56 3.58
C LYS A 82 8.18 10.57 2.43
N ALA A 83 9.33 11.21 2.32
CA ALA A 83 9.64 12.08 1.18
C ALA A 83 9.56 11.32 -0.17
N ALA A 84 9.15 12.00 -1.25
CA ALA A 84 8.86 11.37 -2.53
C ALA A 84 10.00 10.47 -3.08
N THR A 85 11.25 10.94 -3.01
CA THR A 85 12.43 10.16 -3.41
C THR A 85 12.60 8.92 -2.53
N THR A 86 12.38 9.06 -1.22
CA THR A 86 12.40 7.96 -0.26
C THR A 86 11.27 6.96 -0.50
N GLN A 87 10.09 7.40 -0.97
CA GLN A 87 9.00 6.50 -1.37
C GLN A 87 9.42 5.61 -2.53
N GLN A 88 10.04 6.19 -3.57
CA GLN A 88 10.51 5.47 -4.75
C GLN A 88 11.59 4.43 -4.39
N HIS A 89 12.57 4.83 -3.56
CA HIS A 89 13.60 3.90 -3.08
C HIS A 89 13.02 2.77 -2.24
N ASN A 90 12.09 3.06 -1.34
CA ASN A 90 11.41 2.02 -0.56
C ASN A 90 10.60 1.08 -1.45
N ALA A 91 9.85 1.59 -2.44
CA ALA A 91 9.09 0.75 -3.36
C ALA A 91 10.01 -0.22 -4.12
N LEU A 92 11.19 0.25 -4.57
CA LEU A 92 12.19 -0.60 -5.20
C LEU A 92 12.73 -1.68 -4.24
N ALA A 93 13.06 -1.29 -3.00
CA ALA A 93 13.58 -2.20 -1.98
C ALA A 93 12.54 -3.26 -1.59
N ILE A 94 11.29 -2.85 -1.35
CA ILE A 94 10.15 -3.73 -1.06
C ILE A 94 9.98 -4.78 -2.15
N ARG A 95 10.04 -4.37 -3.43
CA ARG A 95 9.95 -5.31 -4.55
C ARG A 95 11.05 -6.36 -4.52
N LYS A 96 12.30 -5.94 -4.28
CA LYS A 96 13.46 -6.85 -4.19
C LYS A 96 13.36 -7.80 -2.99
N LEU A 97 13.04 -7.27 -1.82
CA LEU A 97 12.91 -8.04 -0.58
C LEU A 97 11.74 -9.02 -0.66
N THR A 98 10.62 -8.62 -1.27
CA THR A 98 9.47 -9.51 -1.49
C THR A 98 9.83 -10.67 -2.42
N ALA A 99 10.62 -10.43 -3.48
CA ALA A 99 11.05 -11.47 -4.39
C ALA A 99 11.92 -12.55 -3.70
N VAL A 100 12.76 -12.15 -2.73
CA VAL A 100 13.69 -13.08 -2.05
C VAL A 100 13.08 -13.69 -0.79
N PHE A 101 12.40 -12.88 0.02
CA PHE A 101 11.95 -13.25 1.36
C PHE A 101 10.44 -13.33 1.50
N GLY A 102 9.65 -12.94 0.49
CA GLY A 102 8.21 -12.74 0.61
C GLY A 102 7.43 -13.93 1.17
N LYS A 103 7.88 -15.16 0.86
CA LYS A 103 7.26 -16.41 1.35
C LYS A 103 7.80 -16.89 2.69
N ARG A 104 8.88 -16.31 3.22
CA ARG A 104 9.46 -16.72 4.50
C ARG A 104 8.60 -16.25 5.65
N SER A 105 8.54 -17.08 6.69
CA SER A 105 7.92 -16.70 7.96
C SER A 105 8.76 -15.63 8.65
N ILE A 106 8.10 -14.63 9.23
CA ILE A 106 8.79 -13.59 10.03
C ILE A 106 9.54 -14.23 11.19
N ALA A 107 8.93 -15.22 11.84
CA ALA A 107 9.53 -15.95 12.96
C ALA A 107 10.78 -16.77 12.55
N SER A 108 11.01 -16.96 11.26
CA SER A 108 12.16 -17.72 10.73
C SER A 108 13.35 -16.83 10.31
N ILE A 109 13.23 -15.51 10.42
CA ILE A 109 14.36 -14.60 10.13
C ILE A 109 15.35 -14.64 11.29
N THR A 110 16.56 -15.11 11.02
CA THR A 110 17.70 -14.99 11.93
C THR A 110 18.69 -13.94 11.41
N PRO A 111 19.52 -13.33 12.27
CA PRO A 111 20.50 -12.32 11.85
C PRO A 111 21.44 -12.80 10.73
N GLN A 112 21.76 -14.10 10.70
CA GLN A 112 22.60 -14.72 9.69
C GLN A 112 22.03 -14.59 8.27
N VAL A 113 20.71 -14.54 8.12
CA VAL A 113 20.01 -14.37 6.83
C VAL A 113 20.11 -12.92 6.31
N VAL A 114 20.50 -11.97 7.17
CA VAL A 114 20.60 -10.54 6.83
C VAL A 114 22.03 -10.13 6.52
N TYR A 115 23.03 -10.76 7.15
CA TYR A 115 24.44 -10.42 6.96
C TYR A 115 25.10 -11.10 5.75
N TRP A 116 24.44 -12.09 5.14
CA TRP A 116 24.90 -12.81 3.94
C TRP A 116 24.24 -12.27 2.68
#